data_AF-A0A511FGZ7-F1
#
_entry.id   AF-A0A511FGZ7-F1
#
_cell.length_a   1.000
_cell.length_b   1.000
_cell.length_c   1.000
_cell.angle_alpha   90.00
_cell.angle_beta   90.00
_cell.angle_gamma   90.00
#
_symmetry.space_group_name_H-M   'P 1'
#
loop_
_entity.id
_entity.type
_entity.pdbx_description
1 polymer ?
#
loop_
_entity_poly.entity_id
_entity_poly.type
_entity_poly.pdbx_seq_one_letter_code
_entity_poly.pdbx_strand_id
1 'polypeptide(L)'
;MDGRPGIDLAWIPLGAGGSPVVRASGRAYEALLARRDRRASCGLVHAALLVHDGTATTAVEVTPAWGQPPGDRGVVAEGPVGARWLGRSRWFRYEVRCWRRGTVPDLAWAVDRRRVADDAGTAAALLAAAPGVPRHVWGRDALGARDMWNSNSVVAWLLAAAGLEPGPLAPPAGYRAPGWAAGARAAALGATPAAGTRVPRLIPPG
;
A
#
# COMPACT_ATOMS: atom_id res chain seq x y z
N MET A 1 9.96 22.30 9.82
CA MET A 1 9.30 21.22 9.07
C MET A 1 8.65 21.87 7.88
N ASP A 2 9.21 21.65 6.71
CA ASP A 2 8.80 22.33 5.48
C ASP A 2 7.36 21.92 5.18
N GLY A 3 6.41 22.82 5.44
CA GLY A 3 4.97 22.67 5.21
C GLY A 3 4.62 22.64 3.71
N ARG A 4 5.47 22.01 2.91
CA ARG A 4 5.25 21.83 1.48
C ARG A 4 4.40 20.58 1.29
N PRO A 5 3.28 20.69 0.56
CA PRO A 5 2.46 19.54 0.27
C PRO A 5 3.26 18.52 -0.55
N GLY A 6 2.85 17.26 -0.45
CA GLY A 6 3.51 16.18 -1.16
C GLY A 6 3.36 14.84 -0.46
N ILE A 7 4.06 13.83 -0.98
CA ILE A 7 3.99 12.46 -0.49
C ILE A 7 5.40 11.94 -0.34
N ASP A 8 5.72 11.43 0.86
CA ASP A 8 6.92 10.64 1.09
C ASP A 8 6.56 9.16 1.13
N LEU A 9 7.34 8.36 0.42
CA LEU A 9 7.32 6.90 0.49
C LEU A 9 8.53 6.43 1.32
N ALA A 10 8.26 5.66 2.36
CA ALA A 10 9.29 5.04 3.18
C ALA A 10 9.30 3.52 3.00
N TRP A 11 10.50 2.95 2.91
CA TRP A 11 10.75 1.50 2.86
C TRP A 11 11.34 1.04 4.17
N ILE A 12 10.59 0.21 4.90
CA ILE A 12 10.94 -0.21 6.25
C ILE A 12 11.15 -1.72 6.26
N PRO A 13 12.30 -2.24 6.77
CA PRO A 13 12.54 -3.67 6.83
C PRO A 13 11.44 -4.39 7.60
N LEU A 14 10.96 -5.50 7.04
CA LEU A 14 9.86 -6.27 7.62
C LEU A 14 10.21 -6.74 9.04
N GLY A 15 9.40 -6.30 10.01
CA GLY A 15 9.57 -6.62 11.43
C GLY A 15 10.65 -5.78 12.14
N ALA A 16 11.14 -4.69 11.54
CA ALA A 16 11.94 -3.69 12.23
C ALA A 16 11.11 -3.03 13.35
N GLY A 17 11.75 -2.73 14.49
CA GLY A 17 11.05 -2.15 15.66
C GLY A 17 9.99 -3.06 16.33
N GLY A 18 9.71 -4.25 15.77
CA GLY A 18 8.62 -5.13 16.20
C GLY A 18 9.03 -6.57 16.50
N SER A 19 8.08 -7.48 16.30
CA SER A 19 8.19 -8.89 16.72
C SER A 19 9.30 -9.66 15.99
N PRO A 20 10.22 -10.33 16.72
CA PRO A 20 11.21 -11.24 16.14
C PRO A 20 10.59 -12.34 15.26
N VAL A 21 9.37 -12.77 15.58
CA VAL A 21 8.63 -13.80 14.83
C VAL A 21 8.33 -13.34 13.42
N VAL A 22 7.94 -12.07 13.24
CA VAL A 22 7.67 -11.48 11.91
C VAL A 22 8.96 -11.43 11.08
N ARG A 23 10.08 -11.08 11.70
CA ARG A 23 11.39 -11.09 11.02
C ARG A 23 11.81 -12.50 10.61
N ALA A 24 11.58 -13.49 11.46
CA ALA A 24 11.97 -14.88 11.19
C ALA A 24 11.08 -15.51 10.11
N SER A 25 9.76 -15.31 10.20
CA SER A 25 8.81 -15.83 9.21
C SER A 25 9.02 -15.18 7.84
N GLY A 26 9.29 -13.87 7.79
CA GLY A 26 9.63 -13.16 6.57
C GLY A 26 10.89 -13.72 5.90
N ARG A 27 11.95 -13.98 6.69
CA ARG A 27 13.19 -14.61 6.17
C ARG A 27 12.96 -16.02 5.64
N ALA A 28 12.19 -16.84 6.35
CA ALA A 28 11.85 -18.19 5.90
C ALA A 28 11.02 -18.16 4.60
N TYR A 29 9.99 -17.31 4.55
CA TYR A 29 9.17 -17.10 3.34
C TYR A 29 10.02 -16.71 2.14
N GLU A 30 10.91 -15.73 2.31
CA GLU A 30 11.77 -15.24 1.25
C GLU A 30 12.80 -16.29 0.81
N ALA A 31 13.39 -17.04 1.73
CA ALA A 31 14.32 -18.13 1.40
C ALA A 31 13.64 -19.21 0.56
N LEU A 32 12.40 -19.59 0.91
CA LEU A 32 11.61 -20.57 0.15
C LEU A 32 11.31 -20.06 -1.26
N LEU A 33 10.85 -18.81 -1.40
CA LEU A 33 10.54 -18.24 -2.71
C LEU A 33 11.78 -18.00 -3.54
N ALA A 34 12.87 -17.50 -2.95
CA ALA A 34 14.13 -17.27 -3.64
C ALA A 34 14.68 -18.59 -4.21
N ARG A 35 14.62 -19.67 -3.43
CA ARG A 35 15.00 -21.01 -3.90
C ARG A 35 14.09 -21.50 -5.03
N ARG A 36 12.77 -21.35 -4.89
CA ARG A 36 11.80 -21.75 -5.93
C ARG A 36 12.03 -20.99 -7.23
N ASP A 37 12.28 -19.69 -7.14
CA ASP A 37 12.47 -18.79 -8.28
C ASP A 37 13.93 -18.77 -8.77
N ARG A 38 14.81 -19.59 -8.18
CA ARG A 38 16.26 -19.70 -8.49
C ARG A 38 16.98 -18.34 -8.50
N ARG A 39 16.75 -17.54 -7.47
CA ARG A 39 17.36 -16.22 -7.26
C ARG A 39 18.02 -16.12 -5.88
N ALA A 40 18.87 -15.13 -5.70
CA ALA A 40 19.37 -14.78 -4.37
C ALA A 40 18.22 -14.28 -3.47
N SER A 41 18.31 -14.58 -2.17
CA SER A 41 17.40 -14.05 -1.16
C SER A 41 17.62 -12.55 -0.99
N CYS A 42 16.53 -11.79 -0.84
CA CYS A 42 16.55 -10.36 -0.58
C CYS A 42 16.09 -10.05 0.86
N GLY A 43 16.35 -8.83 1.34
CA GLY A 43 15.60 -8.30 2.47
C GLY A 43 14.13 -8.09 2.08
N LEU A 44 13.21 -8.27 3.01
CA LEU A 44 11.81 -7.88 2.80
C LEU A 44 11.56 -6.52 3.43
N VAL A 45 10.86 -5.65 2.73
CA VAL A 45 10.39 -4.36 3.24
C VAL A 45 8.88 -4.25 3.14
N HIS A 46 8.30 -3.43 4.01
CA HIS A 46 6.98 -2.87 3.79
C HIS A 46 7.08 -1.37 3.52
N ALA A 47 6.14 -0.88 2.74
CA ALA A 47 5.97 0.53 2.46
C ALA A 47 5.12 1.21 3.54
N ALA A 48 5.39 2.49 3.78
CA ALA A 48 4.52 3.41 4.49
C ALA A 48 4.49 4.75 3.75
N LEU A 49 3.38 5.48 3.85
CA LEU A 49 3.25 6.81 3.24
C LEU A 49 3.09 7.87 4.31
N LEU A 50 3.76 9.00 4.09
CA LEU A 50 3.53 10.23 4.83
C LEU A 50 3.01 11.25 3.84
N VAL A 51 1.75 11.64 4.00
CA VAL A 51 1.08 12.58 3.11
C VAL A 51 1.02 13.94 3.77
N HIS A 52 1.56 14.95 3.11
CA HIS A 52 1.64 16.31 3.61
C HIS A 52 0.61 17.16 2.87
N ASP A 53 -0.33 17.75 3.62
CA ASP A 53 -1.34 18.68 3.07
C ASP A 53 -0.94 20.16 3.20
N GLY A 54 0.30 20.41 3.67
CA GLY A 54 0.84 21.74 3.99
C GLY A 54 0.52 22.23 5.40
N THR A 55 -0.43 21.61 6.10
CA THR A 55 -0.83 21.94 7.48
C THR A 55 -0.51 20.83 8.48
N ALA A 56 -0.53 19.58 8.03
CA ALA A 56 -0.31 18.40 8.81
C ALA A 56 0.24 17.27 7.93
N THR A 57 0.84 16.29 8.60
CA THR A 57 1.21 15.01 8.00
C THR A 57 0.17 13.97 8.37
N THR A 58 -0.34 13.25 7.38
CA THR A 58 -1.19 12.07 7.57
C THR A 58 -0.35 10.83 7.30
N ALA A 59 -0.22 9.98 8.32
CA ALA A 59 0.41 8.68 8.18
C ALA A 59 -0.59 7.69 7.56
N VAL A 60 -0.20 7.04 6.47
CA VAL A 60 -1.00 5.97 5.86
C VAL A 60 -0.28 4.64 6.03
N GLU A 61 -0.92 3.73 6.75
CA GLU A 61 -0.38 2.42 7.10
C GLU A 61 -1.48 1.35 7.09
N VAL A 62 -1.06 0.08 7.11
CA VAL A 62 -1.96 -1.05 7.21
C VAL A 62 -1.55 -1.92 8.39
N THR A 63 -2.48 -2.12 9.32
CA THR A 63 -2.21 -2.80 10.60
C THR A 63 -3.27 -3.86 10.89
N PRO A 64 -2.99 -4.83 11.76
CA PRO A 64 -4.05 -5.70 12.29
C PRO A 64 -5.15 -4.87 12.99
N ALA A 65 -6.40 -5.34 12.90
CA ALA A 65 -7.55 -4.73 13.57
C ALA A 65 -7.56 -4.95 15.10
N TRP A 66 -6.44 -5.38 15.68
CA TRP A 66 -6.30 -5.78 17.08
C TRP A 66 -4.89 -5.50 17.59
N GLY A 67 -4.72 -5.55 18.92
CA GLY A 67 -3.41 -5.36 19.57
C GLY A 67 -2.95 -3.91 19.69
N GLN A 68 -3.80 -2.95 19.33
CA GLN A 68 -3.52 -1.51 19.41
C GLN A 68 -4.44 -0.82 20.44
N PRO A 69 -3.97 0.22 21.14
CA PRO A 69 -4.77 0.96 22.11
C PRO A 69 -6.07 1.52 21.50
N PRO A 70 -7.19 1.60 22.27
CA PRO A 70 -8.41 2.26 21.82
C PRO A 70 -8.17 3.74 21.47
N GLY A 71 -8.77 4.21 20.37
CA GLY A 71 -8.66 5.61 19.92
C GLY A 71 -9.18 5.80 18.50
N ASP A 72 -9.34 7.05 18.07
CA ASP A 72 -9.54 7.36 16.65
C ASP A 72 -8.23 7.12 15.90
N ARG A 73 -8.27 6.18 14.96
CA ARG A 73 -7.11 5.69 14.19
C ARG A 73 -7.25 6.01 12.71
N GLY A 74 -8.26 6.79 12.33
CA GLY A 74 -8.53 7.14 10.94
C GLY A 74 -8.70 5.92 10.04
N VAL A 75 -9.37 4.87 10.53
CA VAL A 75 -9.62 3.65 9.74
C VAL A 75 -10.54 4.00 8.58
N VAL A 76 -10.08 3.80 7.35
CA VAL A 76 -10.82 4.12 6.12
C VAL A 76 -11.30 2.87 5.39
N ALA A 77 -10.66 1.73 5.60
CA ALA A 77 -11.05 0.45 5.02
C ALA A 77 -10.57 -0.73 5.87
N GLU A 78 -11.25 -1.87 5.71
CA GLU A 78 -10.87 -3.12 6.37
C GLU A 78 -11.00 -4.30 5.41
N GLY A 79 -10.16 -5.31 5.59
CA GLY A 79 -10.24 -6.55 4.81
C GLY A 79 -9.85 -7.79 5.60
N PRO A 80 -10.22 -8.98 5.10
CA PRO A 80 -9.96 -10.24 5.77
C PRO A 80 -8.50 -10.69 5.63
N VAL A 81 -8.01 -11.46 6.61
CA VAL A 81 -6.67 -12.07 6.62
C VAL A 81 -6.78 -13.58 6.46
N GLY A 82 -6.02 -14.16 5.53
CA GLY A 82 -5.90 -15.60 5.31
C GLY A 82 -7.07 -16.25 4.56
N ALA A 83 -8.31 -16.02 5.00
CA ALA A 83 -9.53 -16.51 4.33
C ALA A 83 -10.70 -15.52 4.48
N ARG A 84 -11.58 -15.45 3.48
CA ARG A 84 -12.70 -14.49 3.46
C ARG A 84 -13.67 -14.68 4.63
N TRP A 85 -13.98 -15.93 4.98
CA TRP A 85 -14.92 -16.24 6.08
C TRP A 85 -14.34 -15.95 7.47
N LEU A 86 -13.02 -15.95 7.63
CA LEU A 86 -12.37 -15.59 8.90
C LEU A 86 -12.54 -14.12 9.24
N GLY A 87 -12.74 -13.24 8.24
CA GLY A 87 -12.96 -11.81 8.42
C GLY A 87 -14.18 -11.44 9.27
N ARG A 88 -15.05 -12.41 9.63
CA ARG A 88 -16.14 -12.21 10.62
C ARG A 88 -15.60 -11.93 12.03
N SER A 89 -14.35 -12.29 12.29
CA SER A 89 -13.65 -12.04 13.56
C SER A 89 -12.61 -10.94 13.39
N ARG A 90 -12.53 -10.03 14.37
CA ARG A 90 -11.52 -8.95 14.38
C ARG A 90 -10.08 -9.46 14.33
N TRP A 91 -9.83 -10.66 14.84
CA TRP A 91 -8.49 -11.26 14.87
C TRP A 91 -7.94 -11.58 13.48
N PHE A 92 -8.82 -11.68 12.49
CA PHE A 92 -8.47 -11.96 11.10
C PHE A 92 -8.89 -10.82 10.16
N ARG A 93 -8.79 -9.58 10.65
CA ARG A 93 -8.97 -8.37 9.84
C ARG A 93 -7.72 -7.50 9.87
N TYR A 94 -7.43 -6.87 8.75
CA TYR A 94 -6.51 -5.76 8.64
C TYR A 94 -7.31 -4.46 8.48
N GLU A 95 -6.76 -3.36 8.97
CA GLU A 95 -7.27 -2.00 8.83
C GLU A 95 -6.30 -1.18 7.97
N VAL A 96 -6.82 -0.46 6.99
CA VAL A 96 -6.13 0.64 6.31
C VAL A 96 -6.43 1.91 7.09
N ARG A 97 -5.39 2.59 7.55
CA ARG A 97 -5.49 3.76 8.41
C ARG A 97 -4.90 4.98 7.72
N CYS A 98 -5.62 6.08 7.77
CA CYS A 98 -5.16 7.43 7.39
C CYS A 98 -5.19 8.30 8.65
N TRP A 99 -4.11 8.30 9.40
CA TRP A 99 -4.05 8.96 10.70
C TRP A 99 -3.45 10.36 10.58
N ARG A 100 -4.32 11.38 10.61
CA ARG A 100 -3.91 12.79 10.56
C ARG A 100 -3.14 13.17 11.82
N ARG A 101 -1.96 13.79 11.64
CA ARG A 101 -0.95 14.01 12.69
C ARG A 101 -0.47 12.71 13.36
N GLY A 102 -0.66 11.59 12.67
CA GLY A 102 -0.19 10.29 13.11
C GLY A 102 1.31 10.13 12.92
N THR A 103 1.86 9.15 13.62
CA THR A 103 3.24 8.70 13.47
C THR A 103 3.25 7.28 12.94
N VAL A 104 4.31 6.96 12.18
CA VAL A 104 4.65 5.57 11.84
C VAL A 104 5.79 5.19 12.78
N PRO A 105 5.56 4.38 13.83
CA PRO A 105 6.58 4.10 14.86
C PRO A 105 7.87 3.51 14.28
N ASP A 106 7.71 2.70 13.24
CA ASP A 106 8.74 1.91 12.58
C ASP A 106 9.60 2.77 11.61
N LEU A 107 9.19 4.01 11.35
CA LEU A 107 9.81 4.90 10.36
C LEU A 107 11.28 5.18 10.64
N ALA A 108 11.69 5.17 11.92
CA ALA A 108 13.09 5.35 12.31
C ALA A 108 14.01 4.25 11.75
N TRP A 109 13.45 3.11 11.33
CA TRP A 109 14.19 1.99 10.73
C TRP A 109 14.13 1.99 9.20
N ALA A 110 13.58 3.03 8.57
CA ALA A 110 13.49 3.10 7.13
C ALA A 110 14.88 3.03 6.49
N VAL A 111 15.03 2.11 5.53
CA VAL A 111 16.27 1.95 4.75
C VAL A 111 16.29 2.87 3.53
N ASP A 112 15.13 3.38 3.13
CA ASP A 112 14.97 4.43 2.15
C ASP A 112 13.73 5.25 2.49
N ARG A 113 13.80 6.55 2.27
CA ARG A 113 12.66 7.47 2.34
C ARG A 113 12.86 8.52 1.27
N ARG A 114 11.88 8.65 0.38
CA ARG A 114 11.96 9.58 -0.73
C ARG A 114 10.64 10.27 -1.00
N ARG A 115 10.75 11.48 -1.52
CA ARG A 115 9.65 12.26 -2.06
C ARG A 115 9.18 11.65 -3.37
N VAL A 116 7.91 11.33 -3.48
CA VAL A 116 7.32 10.75 -4.70
C VAL A 116 6.30 11.68 -5.38
N ALA A 117 5.88 12.73 -4.67
CA ALA A 117 5.11 13.85 -5.20
C ALA A 117 5.39 15.10 -4.37
N ASP A 118 5.34 16.27 -5.00
CA ASP A 118 5.67 17.58 -4.40
C ASP A 118 4.52 18.61 -4.51
N ASP A 119 3.31 18.14 -4.83
CA ASP A 119 2.14 18.99 -5.02
C ASP A 119 0.95 18.57 -4.15
N ALA A 120 0.08 19.54 -3.86
CA ALA A 120 -1.11 19.33 -3.05
C ALA A 120 -2.20 18.50 -3.74
N GLY A 121 -2.24 18.53 -5.08
CA GLY A 121 -3.26 17.84 -5.86
C GLY A 121 -3.12 16.33 -5.71
N THR A 122 -1.92 15.80 -5.95
CA THR A 122 -1.63 14.38 -5.81
C THR A 122 -1.74 13.91 -4.35
N ALA A 123 -1.30 14.73 -3.38
CA ALA A 123 -1.47 14.43 -1.95
C ALA A 123 -2.95 14.29 -1.56
N ALA A 124 -3.80 15.22 -2.01
CA ALA A 124 -5.24 15.19 -1.78
C ALA A 124 -5.91 14.01 -2.49
N ALA A 125 -5.53 13.73 -3.75
CA ALA A 125 -6.05 12.61 -4.52
C ALA A 125 -5.76 11.27 -3.82
N LEU A 126 -4.56 11.10 -3.26
CA LEU A 126 -4.21 9.88 -2.53
C LEU A 126 -5.09 9.67 -1.30
N LEU A 127 -5.29 10.70 -0.48
CA LEU A 127 -6.14 10.60 0.71
C LEU A 127 -7.61 10.37 0.34
N ALA A 128 -8.09 11.01 -0.73
CA ALA A 128 -9.45 10.81 -1.24
C ALA A 128 -9.67 9.39 -1.80
N ALA A 129 -8.65 8.77 -2.38
CA ALA A 129 -8.72 7.39 -2.88
C ALA A 129 -8.75 6.34 -1.76
N ALA A 130 -8.26 6.67 -0.56
CA ALA A 130 -8.00 5.68 0.49
C ALA A 130 -9.21 4.85 0.96
N PRO A 131 -10.44 5.40 1.08
CA PRO A 131 -11.63 4.59 1.37
C PRO A 131 -11.97 3.55 0.28
N GLY A 132 -11.49 3.77 -0.95
CA GLY A 132 -11.73 2.93 -2.13
C GLY A 132 -10.77 1.76 -2.31
N VAL A 133 -9.81 1.57 -1.40
CA VAL A 133 -8.84 0.47 -1.48
C VAL A 133 -9.53 -0.90 -1.59
N PRO A 134 -9.15 -1.74 -2.57
CA PRO A 134 -9.67 -3.10 -2.69
C PRO A 134 -9.46 -3.94 -1.42
N ARG A 135 -10.52 -4.61 -0.98
CA ARG A 135 -10.54 -5.38 0.28
C ARG A 135 -10.23 -6.85 0.06
N HIS A 136 -9.20 -7.14 -0.73
CA HIS A 136 -8.78 -8.50 -1.03
C HIS A 136 -8.27 -9.23 0.22
N VAL A 137 -8.30 -10.56 0.18
CA VAL A 137 -7.85 -11.39 1.31
C VAL A 137 -6.32 -11.29 1.43
N TRP A 138 -5.83 -10.80 2.58
CA TRP A 138 -4.40 -10.73 2.85
C TRP A 138 -3.75 -12.11 2.75
N GLY A 139 -2.60 -12.17 2.09
CA GLY A 139 -1.80 -13.39 1.89
C GLY A 139 -2.25 -14.25 0.71
N ARG A 140 -3.26 -13.82 -0.07
CA ARG A 140 -3.74 -14.54 -1.26
C ARG A 140 -3.38 -13.79 -2.54
N ASP A 141 -3.06 -14.55 -3.59
CA ASP A 141 -3.00 -14.01 -4.95
C ASP A 141 -4.42 -13.84 -5.50
N ALA A 142 -5.06 -12.75 -5.11
CA ALA A 142 -6.45 -12.46 -5.47
C ALA A 142 -6.62 -12.03 -6.94
N LEU A 143 -5.53 -11.70 -7.63
CA LEU A 143 -5.55 -11.04 -8.94
C LEU A 143 -4.79 -11.81 -10.02
N GLY A 144 -4.28 -13.01 -9.72
CA GLY A 144 -3.43 -13.79 -10.63
C GLY A 144 -2.12 -13.07 -10.96
N ALA A 145 -1.63 -12.24 -10.04
CA ALA A 145 -0.39 -11.50 -10.18
C ALA A 145 0.85 -12.36 -9.86
N ARG A 146 0.65 -13.63 -9.43
CA ARG A 146 1.66 -14.47 -8.79
C ARG A 146 2.28 -13.78 -7.56
N ASP A 147 1.53 -12.88 -6.95
CA ASP A 147 1.91 -12.06 -5.82
C ASP A 147 0.72 -11.91 -4.88
N MET A 148 0.99 -11.85 -3.58
CA MET A 148 -0.06 -11.83 -2.57
C MET A 148 -0.61 -10.43 -2.34
N TRP A 149 -1.87 -10.31 -1.91
CA TRP A 149 -2.36 -9.05 -1.34
C TRP A 149 -1.81 -8.83 0.07
N ASN A 150 -1.24 -7.66 0.35
CA ASN A 150 -0.79 -7.24 1.68
C ASN A 150 -0.68 -5.70 1.79
N SER A 151 0.03 -5.18 2.79
CA SER A 151 0.24 -3.73 2.99
C SER A 151 0.92 -3.04 1.79
N ASN A 152 1.91 -3.68 1.17
CA ASN A 152 2.56 -3.13 -0.02
C ASN A 152 1.59 -3.02 -1.20
N SER A 153 0.62 -3.94 -1.29
CA SER A 153 -0.44 -3.87 -2.31
C SER A 153 -1.32 -2.64 -2.12
N VAL A 154 -1.68 -2.34 -0.87
CA VAL A 154 -2.47 -1.14 -0.54
C VAL A 154 -1.70 0.12 -0.91
N VAL A 155 -0.42 0.23 -0.53
CA VAL A 155 0.39 1.41 -0.84
C VAL A 155 0.59 1.58 -2.35
N ALA A 156 0.92 0.50 -3.08
CA ALA A 156 1.06 0.56 -4.53
C ALA A 156 -0.26 0.97 -5.22
N TRP A 157 -1.39 0.46 -4.74
CA TRP A 157 -2.70 0.85 -5.27
C TRP A 157 -3.02 2.31 -5.01
N LEU A 158 -2.72 2.84 -3.81
CA LEU A 158 -2.93 4.25 -3.45
C LEU A 158 -2.11 5.20 -4.30
N LEU A 159 -0.83 4.86 -4.54
CA LEU A 159 0.04 5.65 -5.41
C LEU A 159 -0.52 5.69 -6.84
N ALA A 160 -0.90 4.53 -7.38
CA ALA A 160 -1.53 4.44 -8.70
C ALA A 160 -2.87 5.18 -8.79
N ALA A 161 -3.72 5.07 -7.78
CA ALA A 161 -5.00 5.77 -7.72
C ALA A 161 -4.82 7.30 -7.64
N ALA A 162 -3.69 7.78 -7.13
CA ALA A 162 -3.30 9.19 -7.14
C ALA A 162 -2.61 9.64 -8.44
N GLY A 163 -2.47 8.75 -9.43
CA GLY A 163 -1.83 9.03 -10.73
C GLY A 163 -0.32 8.84 -10.76
N LEU A 164 0.29 8.21 -9.74
CA LEU A 164 1.71 7.89 -9.70
C LEU A 164 1.97 6.47 -10.20
N GLU A 165 3.02 6.28 -10.99
CA GLU A 165 3.41 4.95 -11.47
C GLU A 165 4.18 4.17 -10.39
N PRO A 166 3.66 3.05 -9.84
CA PRO A 166 4.34 2.34 -8.76
C PRO A 166 5.61 1.60 -9.21
N GLY A 167 5.76 1.29 -10.50
CA GLY A 167 6.88 0.51 -11.05
C GLY A 167 8.25 1.14 -10.76
N PRO A 168 8.49 2.40 -11.18
CA PRO A 168 9.71 3.15 -10.84
C PRO A 168 9.89 3.39 -9.34
N LEU A 169 8.81 3.29 -8.56
CA LEU A 169 8.81 3.49 -7.13
C LEU A 169 9.09 2.19 -6.35
N ALA A 170 9.73 1.18 -6.94
CA ALA A 170 10.16 -0.06 -6.27
C ALA A 170 11.13 0.16 -5.09
N PRO A 171 11.27 -0.81 -4.17
CA PRO A 171 12.24 -0.71 -3.06
C PRO A 171 13.69 -0.67 -3.55
N PRO A 172 14.64 -0.19 -2.70
CA PRO A 172 16.06 -0.12 -3.05
C PRO A 172 16.67 -1.51 -3.32
N ALA A 173 17.83 -1.52 -3.98
CA ALA A 173 18.55 -2.74 -4.32
C ALA A 173 18.83 -3.62 -3.07
N GLY A 174 18.72 -4.94 -3.23
CA GLY A 174 18.84 -5.89 -2.13
C GLY A 174 17.54 -6.11 -1.35
N TYR A 175 16.47 -5.36 -1.64
CA TYR A 175 15.16 -5.51 -1.01
C TYR A 175 14.06 -5.89 -1.99
N ARG A 176 13.01 -6.54 -1.46
CA ARG A 176 11.76 -6.82 -2.16
C ARG A 176 10.57 -6.37 -1.33
N ALA A 177 9.52 -5.97 -2.03
CA ALA A 177 8.22 -5.62 -1.47
C ALA A 177 7.17 -6.60 -2.03
N PRO A 178 7.01 -7.81 -1.46
CA PRO A 178 5.92 -8.71 -1.83
C PRO A 178 4.60 -7.96 -1.75
N GLY A 179 3.71 -8.19 -2.69
CA GLY A 179 2.41 -7.54 -2.84
C GLY A 179 2.41 -6.25 -3.65
N TRP A 180 3.56 -5.64 -3.94
CA TRP A 180 3.63 -4.41 -4.73
C TRP A 180 3.02 -4.57 -6.13
N ALA A 181 3.34 -5.69 -6.80
CA ALA A 181 2.82 -5.98 -8.14
C ALA A 181 1.31 -6.25 -8.11
N ALA A 182 0.81 -6.91 -7.06
CA ALA A 182 -0.63 -7.11 -6.87
C ALA A 182 -1.38 -5.78 -6.73
N GLY A 183 -0.83 -4.81 -5.99
CA GLY A 183 -1.41 -3.48 -5.85
C GLY A 183 -1.45 -2.67 -7.13
N ALA A 184 -0.33 -2.63 -7.86
CA ALA A 184 -0.26 -1.97 -9.17
C ALA A 184 -1.25 -2.59 -10.17
N ARG A 185 -1.35 -3.92 -10.21
CA ARG A 185 -2.34 -4.63 -11.05
C ARG A 185 -3.78 -4.32 -10.65
N ALA A 186 -4.07 -4.26 -9.35
CA ALA A 186 -5.41 -3.92 -8.86
C ALA A 186 -5.86 -2.54 -9.35
N ALA A 187 -4.95 -1.56 -9.33
CA ALA A 187 -5.23 -0.21 -9.79
C ALA A 187 -5.47 -0.20 -11.31
N ALA A 188 -4.62 -0.88 -12.09
CA ALA A 188 -4.79 -0.99 -13.53
C ALA A 188 -6.13 -1.62 -13.95
N LEU A 189 -6.60 -2.63 -13.21
CA LEU A 189 -7.91 -3.25 -13.47
C LEU A 189 -9.08 -2.31 -13.13
N GLY A 190 -8.96 -1.53 -12.06
CA GLY A 190 -9.96 -0.52 -11.67
C GLY A 190 -9.95 0.73 -12.57
N ALA A 191 -8.83 1.01 -13.24
CA ALA A 191 -8.66 2.12 -14.16
C ALA A 191 -9.17 1.83 -15.59
N THR A 192 -9.67 0.62 -15.86
CA THR A 192 -10.25 0.29 -17.18
C THR A 192 -11.31 1.33 -17.52
N PRO A 193 -11.14 2.16 -18.58
CA PRO A 193 -12.12 3.17 -18.93
C PRO A 193 -13.45 2.46 -19.20
N ALA A 194 -14.53 3.01 -18.64
CA ALA A 194 -15.87 2.54 -18.94
C ALA A 194 -16.01 2.45 -20.47
N ALA A 195 -16.24 1.24 -20.99
CA ALA A 195 -16.56 1.06 -22.38
C ALA A 195 -17.85 1.85 -22.67
N GLY A 196 -17.72 2.96 -23.38
CA GLY A 196 -18.84 3.70 -23.94
C GLY A 196 -19.04 5.13 -23.43
N THR A 197 -18.12 6.03 -23.75
CA THR A 197 -18.56 7.37 -24.19
C THR A 197 -18.50 7.37 -25.71
N ARG A 198 -19.62 7.00 -26.36
CA ARG A 198 -19.84 7.34 -27.76
C ARG A 198 -19.84 8.86 -27.85
N VAL A 199 -18.82 9.42 -28.48
CA VAL A 199 -18.85 10.81 -28.96
C VAL A 199 -20.00 10.89 -29.97
N PRO A 200 -20.99 11.79 -29.82
CA PRO A 200 -22.01 11.99 -30.84
C PRO A 200 -21.32 12.40 -32.14
N ARG A 201 -21.58 11.69 -33.24
CA ARG A 201 -21.24 12.19 -34.58
C ARG A 201 -22.03 13.49 -34.77
N LEU A 202 -21.34 14.61 -34.84
CA LEU A 202 -21.88 15.82 -35.43
C LEU A 202 -22.23 15.52 -36.89
N ILE A 203 -23.51 15.60 -37.21
CA ILE A 203 -24.00 15.62 -38.59
C ILE A 203 -23.59 16.99 -39.15
N PRO A 204 -22.90 17.05 -40.31
CA PRO A 204 -22.61 18.34 -40.94
C PRO A 204 -23.89 18.97 -41.49
N PRO A 205 -24.02 20.31 -41.50
CA PRO A 205 -25.12 20.96 -42.21
C PRO A 205 -24.96 20.72 -43.72
N GLY A 206 -26.09 20.55 -44.41
CA GLY A 206 -26.19 20.11 -45.80
C GLY A 206 -25.73 21.12 -46.85
#